data_AF-A0A8J9ZUC0-F1
#
_entry.id   AF-A0A8J9ZUC0-F1
#
_cell.length_a   1.000
_cell.length_b   1.000
_cell.length_c   1.000
_cell.angle_alpha   90.00
_cell.angle_beta   90.00
_cell.angle_gamma   90.00
#
_symmetry.space_group_name_H-M   'P 1'
#
loop_
_entity.id
_entity.type
_entity.pdbx_description
1 polymer ?
#
loop_
_entity_poly.entity_id
_entity_poly.type
_entity_poly.pdbx_seq_one_letter_code
_entity_poly.pdbx_strand_id
1 'polypeptide(L)'
;MACGRRLHLTRAITFLLTVLGTAIVVNIALLGSRNDRRLFADTGAGGDQTLSERLTAHIRDLQNELENKRREIAEYKESMDVLVSARKPVEPKFRRLMDARREKLLLQVVNTDAPAGANGTVRQDPRYIGCRELEHIRVTGPAGSGYTKVVQKGKYNGVDVAMKSVAMSGHDMRLCLDTGMDHRDCSALANYKIVKEVALLQALAHPNIIKLLGYCFHGGEDGSVTSIMELGGPLDIINLLQASWEDRFRISLGLAQLLAHLNSSPIGPVALHDFKLQQFVLVNGEVKLADLDDADSYAPKCTEDSDCKLEFPGTSFQLSCWQGKCSSWSDKSNLYNAYRYFFVYLLPFEVPEALKPLVDEAMNKTATLQWSSEETAAHLERILGLYQSGAYLHRDGKSDMTGYKKVLQSDVPGVGDFDCLRSLSRGACAVSVFDAQEAASMCDSDAECKGFVLTSRKTWIGRPVAYFKNDVSSPVENSDTILYTKILAPT
;
A
#
# COMPACT_ATOMS: atom_id res chain seq x y z
N MET A 1 -48.58 19.03 -27.87
CA MET A 1 -47.53 18.84 -28.90
C MET A 1 -46.14 18.70 -28.26
N ALA A 2 -45.89 17.61 -27.52
CA ALA A 2 -44.66 17.45 -26.73
C ALA A 2 -44.06 16.03 -26.83
N CYS A 3 -44.06 15.44 -28.03
CA CYS A 3 -43.41 14.14 -28.29
C CYS A 3 -42.45 14.15 -29.50
N GLY A 4 -42.17 15.32 -30.09
CA GLY A 4 -41.31 15.45 -31.29
C GLY A 4 -39.91 16.05 -31.07
N ARG A 5 -39.62 16.63 -29.89
CA ARG A 5 -38.35 17.36 -29.65
C ARG A 5 -37.24 16.56 -28.96
N ARG A 6 -37.52 15.38 -28.40
CA ARG A 6 -36.49 14.52 -27.76
C ARG A 6 -35.71 13.64 -28.74
N LEU A 7 -36.22 13.37 -29.95
CA LEU A 7 -35.55 12.48 -30.91
C LEU A 7 -34.48 13.19 -31.77
N HIS A 8 -34.58 14.52 -31.92
CA HIS A 8 -33.60 15.32 -32.69
C HIS A 8 -32.34 15.68 -31.91
N LEU A 9 -32.42 15.78 -30.57
CA LEU A 9 -31.26 16.11 -29.73
C LEU A 9 -30.30 14.91 -29.60
N THR A 10 -30.83 13.70 -29.48
CA THR A 10 -30.03 12.47 -29.41
C THR A 10 -29.29 12.21 -30.71
N ARG A 11 -29.94 12.41 -31.87
CA ARG A 11 -29.28 12.26 -33.19
C ARG A 11 -28.21 13.32 -33.45
N ALA A 12 -28.38 14.56 -32.97
CA ALA A 12 -27.38 15.60 -33.09
C ALA A 12 -26.13 15.31 -32.23
N ILE A 13 -26.32 14.79 -31.01
CA ILE A 13 -25.21 14.45 -30.09
C ILE A 13 -24.42 13.23 -30.60
N THR A 14 -25.10 12.21 -31.15
CA THR A 14 -24.40 11.05 -31.75
C THR A 14 -23.60 11.43 -32.99
N PHE A 15 -24.08 12.38 -33.81
CA PHE A 15 -23.36 12.87 -34.98
C PHE A 15 -22.16 13.77 -34.60
N LEU A 16 -22.29 14.58 -33.55
CA LEU A 16 -21.17 15.37 -33.01
C LEU A 16 -20.06 14.49 -32.42
N LEU A 17 -20.41 13.41 -31.71
CA LEU A 17 -19.43 12.48 -31.13
C LEU A 17 -18.71 11.63 -32.18
N THR A 18 -19.35 11.25 -33.28
CA THR A 18 -18.68 10.54 -34.39
C THR A 18 -17.78 11.45 -35.22
N VAL A 19 -18.15 12.72 -35.40
CA VAL A 19 -17.32 13.73 -36.10
C VAL A 19 -16.12 14.16 -35.24
N LEU A 20 -16.28 14.31 -33.93
CA LEU A 20 -15.17 14.56 -32.99
C LEU A 20 -14.24 13.34 -32.84
N GLY A 21 -14.78 12.13 -32.80
CA GLY A 21 -13.99 10.89 -32.73
C GLY A 21 -13.14 10.65 -33.98
N THR A 22 -13.67 10.96 -35.16
CA THR A 22 -12.92 10.85 -36.43
C THR A 22 -11.87 11.96 -36.59
N ALA A 23 -12.14 13.17 -36.12
CA ALA A 23 -11.16 14.27 -36.13
C ALA A 23 -9.96 14.05 -35.18
N ILE A 24 -10.15 13.34 -34.07
CA ILE A 24 -9.08 12.98 -33.13
C ILE A 24 -8.19 11.86 -33.70
N VAL A 25 -8.80 10.85 -34.33
CA VAL A 25 -8.05 9.74 -34.97
C VAL A 25 -7.26 10.23 -36.19
N VAL A 26 -7.79 11.18 -36.95
CA VAL A 26 -7.09 11.76 -38.11
C VAL A 26 -5.96 12.73 -37.69
N ASN A 27 -6.10 13.45 -36.57
CA ASN A 27 -5.02 14.34 -36.06
C ASN A 27 -3.86 13.57 -35.41
N ILE A 28 -4.11 12.42 -34.77
CA ILE A 28 -3.03 11.58 -34.22
C ILE A 28 -2.24 10.88 -35.35
N ALA A 29 -2.90 10.60 -36.49
CA ALA A 29 -2.25 10.02 -37.67
C ALA A 29 -1.37 11.02 -38.47
N LEU A 30 -1.49 12.33 -38.23
CA LEU A 30 -0.78 13.38 -38.97
C LEU A 30 0.40 14.04 -38.21
N LEU A 31 0.64 13.67 -36.94
CA LEU A 31 1.75 14.22 -36.14
C LEU A 31 2.90 13.23 -35.86
N GLY A 32 2.90 12.05 -36.48
CA GLY A 32 4.01 11.09 -36.40
C GLY A 32 5.11 11.37 -37.44
N SER A 33 5.94 12.40 -37.23
CA SER A 33 7.17 12.58 -38.00
C SER A 33 8.19 11.50 -37.64
N ARG A 34 8.57 10.73 -38.67
CA ARG A 34 9.77 9.90 -38.84
C ARG A 34 10.86 10.03 -37.75
N ASN A 35 10.93 9.05 -36.86
CA ASN A 35 12.12 8.22 -36.65
C ASN A 35 11.73 6.99 -35.80
N ASP A 36 12.46 5.89 -36.00
CA ASP A 36 12.36 4.60 -35.30
C ASP A 36 11.31 3.60 -35.81
N ARG A 37 11.38 3.33 -37.12
CA ARG A 37 11.13 1.97 -37.63
C ARG A 37 12.36 1.11 -37.38
N ARG A 38 12.44 0.46 -36.20
CA ARG A 38 13.21 -0.77 -35.93
C ARG A 38 13.00 -1.20 -34.48
N LEU A 39 11.80 -1.61 -34.15
CA LEU A 39 11.55 -2.59 -33.09
C LEU A 39 10.31 -3.37 -33.54
N PHE A 40 10.27 -4.67 -33.30
CA PHE A 40 9.23 -5.63 -33.71
C PHE A 40 9.39 -6.19 -35.14
N ALA A 41 10.37 -7.09 -35.26
CA ALA A 41 10.23 -8.30 -36.07
C ALA A 41 10.11 -9.50 -35.12
N ASP A 42 8.96 -10.15 -35.24
CA ASP A 42 8.49 -11.48 -34.84
C ASP A 42 9.50 -12.49 -34.25
N THR A 43 9.19 -13.07 -33.08
CA THR A 43 8.75 -14.49 -32.93
C THR A 43 8.56 -14.87 -31.45
N GLY A 44 7.44 -15.53 -31.12
CA GLY A 44 7.46 -16.66 -30.15
C GLY A 44 6.64 -16.57 -28.84
N ALA A 45 5.32 -16.78 -28.94
CA ALA A 45 4.42 -17.47 -28.01
C ALA A 45 4.52 -17.26 -26.48
N GLY A 46 3.54 -16.54 -25.90
CA GLY A 46 3.18 -16.69 -24.48
C GLY A 46 2.57 -15.46 -23.80
N GLY A 47 1.29 -15.16 -24.07
CA GLY A 47 0.39 -14.43 -23.16
C GLY A 47 0.74 -12.97 -22.80
N ASP A 48 0.60 -12.04 -23.75
CA ASP A 48 0.69 -10.60 -23.48
C ASP A 48 -0.73 -9.98 -23.47
N GLN A 49 -1.18 -9.51 -22.30
CA GLN A 49 -2.47 -8.82 -22.21
C GLN A 49 -2.39 -7.47 -22.93
N THR A 50 -3.31 -7.25 -23.85
CA THR A 50 -3.32 -6.08 -24.73
C THR A 50 -3.49 -4.77 -23.95
N LEU A 51 -2.96 -3.66 -24.45
CA LEU A 51 -3.19 -2.31 -23.88
C LEU A 51 -4.69 -2.01 -23.69
N SER A 52 -5.55 -2.59 -24.54
CA SER A 52 -7.01 -2.56 -24.45
C SER A 52 -7.53 -3.20 -23.17
N GLU A 53 -6.98 -4.35 -22.76
CA GLU A 53 -7.36 -5.05 -21.53
C GLU A 53 -6.93 -4.27 -20.28
N ARG A 54 -5.73 -3.67 -20.30
CA ARG A 54 -5.25 -2.82 -19.19
C ARG A 54 -6.09 -1.56 -19.02
N LEU A 55 -6.48 -0.91 -20.13
CA LEU A 55 -7.36 0.26 -20.11
C LEU A 55 -8.78 -0.11 -19.65
N THR A 56 -9.28 -1.27 -20.08
CA THR A 56 -10.59 -1.79 -19.65
C THR A 56 -10.61 -2.11 -18.16
N ALA A 57 -9.53 -2.69 -17.63
CA ALA A 57 -9.37 -2.94 -16.19
C ALA A 57 -9.34 -1.62 -15.40
N HIS A 58 -8.60 -0.61 -15.88
CA HIS A 58 -8.51 0.69 -15.23
C HIS A 58 -9.86 1.46 -15.24
N ILE A 59 -10.59 1.42 -16.36
CA ILE A 59 -11.95 2.00 -16.44
C ILE A 59 -12.90 1.29 -15.47
N ARG A 60 -12.80 -0.03 -15.33
CA ARG A 60 -13.63 -0.79 -14.39
C ARG A 60 -13.26 -0.49 -12.93
N ASP A 61 -11.98 -0.27 -12.64
CA ASP A 61 -11.54 0.23 -11.33
C ASP A 61 -12.12 1.62 -11.01
N LEU A 62 -12.13 2.53 -11.99
CA LEU A 62 -12.77 3.85 -11.85
C LEU A 62 -14.29 3.74 -11.68
N GLN A 63 -14.94 2.76 -12.32
CA GLN A 63 -16.37 2.49 -12.14
C GLN A 63 -16.67 1.94 -10.74
N ASN A 64 -15.86 1.02 -10.24
CA ASN A 64 -15.97 0.50 -8.88
C ASN A 64 -15.73 1.59 -7.84
N GLU A 65 -14.76 2.48 -8.08
CA GLU A 65 -14.53 3.67 -7.26
C GLU A 65 -15.74 4.61 -7.27
N LEU A 66 -16.39 4.80 -8.42
CA LEU A 66 -17.63 5.57 -8.54
C LEU A 66 -18.80 4.90 -7.80
N GLU A 67 -18.91 3.58 -7.83
CA GLU A 67 -19.93 2.82 -7.10
C GLU A 67 -19.69 2.81 -5.59
N ASN A 68 -18.45 2.71 -5.14
CA ASN A 68 -18.07 2.89 -3.74
C ASN A 68 -18.41 4.30 -3.28
N LYS A 69 -18.11 5.34 -4.08
CA LYS A 69 -18.52 6.72 -3.80
C LYS A 69 -20.04 6.87 -3.77
N ARG A 70 -20.78 6.19 -4.63
CA ARG A 70 -22.26 6.17 -4.59
C ARG A 70 -22.78 5.48 -3.33
N ARG A 71 -22.13 4.43 -2.85
CA ARG A 71 -22.48 3.73 -1.61
C ARG A 71 -22.18 4.60 -0.39
N GLU A 72 -21.03 5.27 -0.35
CA GLU A 72 -20.69 6.26 0.66
C GLU A 72 -21.73 7.39 0.69
N ILE A 73 -22.11 7.92 -0.48
CA ILE A 73 -23.19 8.92 -0.61
C ILE A 73 -24.54 8.35 -0.18
N ALA A 74 -24.83 7.07 -0.43
CA ALA A 74 -26.08 6.42 -0.03
C ALA A 74 -26.14 6.18 1.49
N GLU A 75 -25.04 5.75 2.11
CA GLU A 75 -24.91 5.62 3.57
C GLU A 75 -24.99 6.97 4.25
N TYR A 76 -24.40 8.01 3.64
CA TYR A 76 -24.51 9.39 4.08
C TYR A 76 -25.94 9.91 3.93
N LYS A 77 -26.63 9.59 2.82
CA LYS A 77 -28.05 9.91 2.60
C LYS A 77 -28.98 9.18 3.55
N GLU A 78 -28.75 7.91 3.83
CA GLU A 78 -29.55 7.13 4.78
C GLU A 78 -29.34 7.65 6.21
N SER A 79 -28.10 8.02 6.55
CA SER A 79 -27.77 8.71 7.80
C SER A 79 -28.44 10.10 7.87
N MET A 80 -28.56 10.81 6.75
CA MET A 80 -29.21 12.13 6.65
C MET A 80 -30.75 12.07 6.60
N ASP A 81 -31.37 11.09 5.97
CA ASP A 81 -32.84 10.95 5.90
C ASP A 81 -33.43 10.64 7.29
N VAL A 82 -32.69 9.90 8.12
CA VAL A 82 -33.00 9.70 9.55
C VAL A 82 -32.92 11.03 10.33
N LEU A 83 -31.97 11.91 9.98
CA LEU A 83 -31.79 13.23 10.60
C LEU A 83 -32.86 14.26 10.15
N VAL A 84 -33.27 14.21 8.88
CA VAL A 84 -34.26 15.13 8.28
C VAL A 84 -35.71 14.82 8.72
N SER A 85 -36.01 13.55 9.04
CA SER A 85 -37.32 13.15 9.54
C SER A 85 -37.61 13.63 10.98
N ALA A 86 -36.57 13.99 11.74
CA ALA A 86 -36.67 14.49 13.11
C ALA A 86 -36.68 16.04 13.19
N ARG A 87 -37.79 16.68 12.81
CA ARG A 87 -37.97 18.15 12.97
C ARG A 87 -38.22 18.56 14.44
N LYS A 88 -37.22 19.19 15.10
CA LYS A 88 -37.29 20.34 16.07
C LYS A 88 -36.00 20.50 16.94
N PRO A 89 -35.75 21.68 17.57
CA PRO A 89 -34.61 22.57 17.35
C PRO A 89 -33.31 22.22 18.11
N VAL A 90 -32.28 23.00 17.79
CA VAL A 90 -30.84 22.90 18.02
C VAL A 90 -30.41 22.76 19.49
N GLU A 91 -29.39 21.90 19.70
CA GLU A 91 -28.64 21.53 20.93
C GLU A 91 -29.39 20.72 22.01
N PRO A 92 -28.90 19.53 22.45
CA PRO A 92 -27.53 19.02 22.49
C PRO A 92 -27.32 17.86 21.50
N LYS A 93 -26.82 18.16 20.29
CA LYS A 93 -26.76 17.20 19.18
C LYS A 93 -25.41 16.51 18.98
N PHE A 94 -24.35 16.90 19.71
CA PHE A 94 -23.08 16.14 19.70
C PHE A 94 -23.23 14.74 20.33
N ARG A 95 -24.24 14.55 21.20
CA ARG A 95 -24.59 13.25 21.81
C ARG A 95 -25.49 12.38 20.92
N ARG A 96 -26.14 12.96 19.91
CA ARG A 96 -27.10 12.28 19.01
C ARG A 96 -26.55 12.00 17.61
N LEU A 97 -25.38 12.53 17.27
CA LEU A 97 -24.54 12.00 16.18
C LEU A 97 -24.06 10.55 16.45
N MET A 98 -24.43 9.98 17.61
CA MET A 98 -23.92 8.73 18.19
C MET A 98 -25.01 7.67 18.49
N ASP A 99 -26.14 7.62 17.76
CA ASP A 99 -27.18 6.59 17.96
C ASP A 99 -27.25 5.64 16.73
N ALA A 100 -27.34 4.30 16.79
CA ALA A 100 -27.52 3.35 17.90
C ALA A 100 -26.92 1.94 17.60
N ARG A 101 -25.85 1.83 16.80
CA ARG A 101 -25.20 0.50 16.55
C ARG A 101 -23.67 0.49 16.62
N ARG A 102 -23.01 1.64 16.42
CA ARG A 102 -21.54 1.81 16.53
C ARG A 102 -21.09 2.36 17.89
N GLU A 103 -22.05 2.69 18.76
CA GLU A 103 -21.83 3.22 20.12
C GLU A 103 -20.98 2.26 20.98
N LYS A 104 -21.18 0.93 20.89
CA LYS A 104 -20.43 0.00 21.75
C LYS A 104 -18.92 -0.03 21.46
N LEU A 105 -18.52 0.22 20.21
CA LEU A 105 -17.10 0.19 19.80
C LEU A 105 -16.41 1.52 20.11
N LEU A 106 -17.06 2.64 19.77
CA LEU A 106 -16.52 3.99 20.04
C LEU A 106 -16.57 4.35 21.52
N LEU A 107 -17.62 3.95 22.27
CA LEU A 107 -17.66 4.17 23.71
C LEU A 107 -16.68 3.30 24.48
N GLN A 108 -16.32 2.10 24.00
CA GLN A 108 -15.29 1.29 24.67
C GLN A 108 -13.89 1.89 24.50
N VAL A 109 -13.61 2.57 23.39
CA VAL A 109 -12.33 3.27 23.14
C VAL A 109 -12.28 4.63 23.87
N VAL A 110 -13.43 5.26 24.11
CA VAL A 110 -13.52 6.58 24.80
C VAL A 110 -13.72 6.44 26.32
N ASN A 111 -14.29 5.34 26.85
CA ASN A 111 -14.62 5.17 28.28
C ASN A 111 -13.60 4.38 29.13
N THR A 112 -12.38 4.13 28.69
CA THR A 112 -11.33 3.83 29.67
C THR A 112 -10.93 5.14 30.37
N ASP A 113 -11.61 5.37 31.50
CA ASP A 113 -11.31 6.30 32.61
C ASP A 113 -12.02 7.67 32.62
N ALA A 114 -13.28 7.68 33.03
CA ALA A 114 -13.88 8.86 33.68
C ALA A 114 -14.87 8.46 34.79
N PRO A 115 -14.59 8.78 36.08
CA PRO A 115 -15.63 8.97 37.08
C PRO A 115 -16.36 10.29 36.80
N ALA A 116 -17.68 10.29 37.03
CA ALA A 116 -18.56 11.42 36.77
C ALA A 116 -18.21 12.65 37.64
N GLY A 117 -17.89 13.78 36.99
CA GLY A 117 -17.89 15.09 37.63
C GLY A 117 -16.88 16.09 37.07
N ALA A 118 -17.39 17.24 36.61
CA ALA A 118 -16.70 18.50 36.29
C ALA A 118 -16.01 18.64 34.91
N ASN A 119 -16.48 19.66 34.15
CA ASN A 119 -15.86 20.36 33.01
C ASN A 119 -14.99 19.51 32.05
N GLY A 120 -15.62 19.07 30.96
CA GLY A 120 -15.13 18.07 30.01
C GLY A 120 -13.87 18.45 29.22
N THR A 121 -12.72 18.32 29.86
CA THR A 121 -11.45 18.02 29.18
C THR A 121 -11.31 16.50 29.10
N VAL A 122 -11.36 15.94 27.89
CA VAL A 122 -11.00 14.53 27.63
C VAL A 122 -9.56 14.33 28.15
N ARG A 123 -9.38 13.51 29.18
CA ARG A 123 -8.04 13.22 29.72
C ARG A 123 -7.31 12.33 28.71
N GLN A 124 -6.44 12.93 27.91
CA GLN A 124 -5.58 12.23 26.97
C GLN A 124 -4.53 11.40 27.72
N ASP A 125 -4.23 10.18 27.24
CA ASP A 125 -3.07 9.40 27.71
C ASP A 125 -1.81 10.31 27.61
N PRO A 126 -1.01 10.46 28.67
CA PRO A 126 0.16 11.34 28.69
C PRO A 126 1.21 10.99 27.62
N ARG A 127 1.08 9.86 26.91
CA ARG A 127 1.91 9.48 25.77
C ARG A 127 1.51 10.12 24.45
N TYR A 128 0.27 10.63 24.30
CA TYR A 128 -0.18 11.25 23.06
C TYR A 128 0.11 12.76 23.04
N ILE A 129 0.50 13.27 21.88
CA ILE A 129 0.60 14.71 21.60
C ILE A 129 -0.82 15.29 21.65
N GLY A 130 -1.06 16.21 22.59
CA GLY A 130 -2.34 16.85 22.81
C GLY A 130 -2.44 18.22 22.13
N CYS A 131 -3.54 18.93 22.42
CA CYS A 131 -3.78 20.26 21.83
C CYS A 131 -2.73 21.30 22.21
N ARG A 132 -2.20 21.24 23.44
CA ARG A 132 -1.15 22.16 23.89
C ARG A 132 0.16 21.92 23.13
N GLU A 133 0.50 20.66 22.92
CA GLU A 133 1.71 20.27 22.20
C GLU A 133 1.58 20.53 20.69
N LEU A 134 0.38 20.45 20.14
CA LEU A 134 0.10 20.76 18.73
C LEU A 134 0.56 22.18 18.35
N GLU A 135 0.36 23.17 19.22
CA GLU A 135 0.82 24.56 19.01
C GLU A 135 2.35 24.67 18.86
N HIS A 136 3.09 23.71 19.40
CA HIS A 136 4.55 23.66 19.32
C HIS A 136 5.07 22.88 18.10
N ILE A 137 4.19 22.30 17.27
CA ILE A 137 4.60 21.63 16.04
C ILE A 137 4.92 22.67 14.97
N ARG A 138 6.18 22.67 14.52
CA ARG A 138 6.60 23.55 13.41
C ARG A 138 6.18 22.92 12.09
N VAL A 139 5.21 23.51 11.38
CA VAL A 139 4.85 23.11 10.02
C VAL A 139 6.03 23.33 9.08
N THR A 140 6.44 22.29 8.35
CA THR A 140 7.59 22.31 7.43
C THR A 140 7.17 22.27 5.95
N GLY A 141 5.93 21.92 5.64
CA GLY A 141 5.38 21.99 4.28
C GLY A 141 4.16 21.10 4.09
N PRO A 142 3.58 21.04 2.88
CA PRO A 142 2.52 20.09 2.56
C PRO A 142 3.09 18.66 2.45
N ALA A 143 2.29 17.68 2.86
CA ALA A 143 2.56 16.25 2.63
C ALA A 143 1.62 15.64 1.59
N GLY A 144 0.37 16.09 1.59
CA GLY A 144 -0.66 15.64 0.65
C GLY A 144 -1.95 16.42 0.85
N SER A 145 -2.82 16.37 -0.15
CA SER A 145 -4.17 16.94 -0.07
C SER A 145 -5.12 15.99 -0.79
N GLY A 146 -6.15 15.55 -0.08
CA GLY A 146 -7.21 14.69 -0.62
C GLY A 146 -8.52 15.45 -0.83
N TYR A 147 -9.57 14.70 -1.18
CA TYR A 147 -10.93 15.21 -1.34
C TYR A 147 -11.51 15.78 -0.03
N THR A 148 -11.17 15.15 1.09
CA THR A 148 -11.75 15.43 2.42
C THR A 148 -10.73 16.08 3.37
N LYS A 149 -9.43 15.75 3.24
CA LYS A 149 -8.42 16.03 4.27
C LYS A 149 -7.18 16.68 3.67
N VAL A 150 -6.50 17.50 4.47
CA VAL A 150 -5.14 17.99 4.18
C VAL A 150 -4.16 17.29 5.10
N VAL A 151 -2.97 16.99 4.57
CA VAL A 151 -1.85 16.45 5.33
C VAL A 151 -0.68 17.41 5.25
N GLN A 152 -0.21 17.86 6.40
CA GLN A 152 0.94 18.75 6.54
C GLN A 152 2.11 18.01 7.18
N LYS A 153 3.31 18.26 6.68
CA LYS A 153 4.56 17.86 7.35
C LYS A 153 4.82 18.83 8.48
N GLY A 154 5.22 18.30 9.63
CA GLY A 154 5.62 19.08 10.79
C GLY A 154 6.86 18.51 11.45
N LYS A 155 7.40 19.25 12.41
CA LYS A 155 8.49 18.80 13.27
C LYS A 155 8.14 19.06 14.72
N TYR A 156 8.19 18.01 15.54
CA TYR A 156 7.92 18.06 16.98
C TYR A 156 9.07 17.40 17.73
N ASN A 157 9.72 18.14 18.64
CA ASN A 157 10.90 17.68 19.39
C ASN A 157 12.00 17.06 18.49
N GLY A 158 12.23 17.64 17.31
CA GLY A 158 13.22 17.17 16.34
C GLY A 158 12.78 15.97 15.49
N VAL A 159 11.61 15.38 15.76
CA VAL A 159 11.03 14.26 15.01
C VAL A 159 10.08 14.79 13.95
N ASP A 160 10.18 14.25 12.73
CA ASP A 160 9.26 14.59 11.64
C ASP A 160 7.91 13.89 11.85
N VAL A 161 6.82 14.64 11.69
CA VAL A 161 5.44 14.18 11.91
C VAL A 161 4.53 14.57 10.75
N ALA A 162 3.43 13.84 10.59
CA ALA A 162 2.34 14.19 9.69
C ALA A 162 1.13 14.66 10.50
N MET A 163 0.59 15.83 10.16
CA MET A 163 -0.64 16.36 10.75
C MET A 163 -1.76 16.26 9.70
N LYS A 164 -2.84 15.56 10.03
CA LYS A 164 -4.01 15.40 9.17
C LYS A 164 -5.19 16.15 9.77
N SER A 165 -5.78 17.04 8.98
CA SER A 165 -6.93 17.86 9.38
C SER A 165 -7.93 17.99 8.22
N VAL A 166 -9.13 18.47 8.51
CA VAL A 166 -10.19 18.63 7.49
C VAL A 166 -9.77 19.69 6.45
N ALA A 167 -9.95 19.37 5.17
CA ALA A 167 -9.81 20.33 4.08
C ALA A 167 -11.06 21.21 3.98
N MET A 168 -11.08 22.38 4.63
CA MET A 168 -12.27 23.24 4.67
C MET A 168 -12.72 23.74 3.28
N SER A 169 -11.77 23.95 2.37
CA SER A 169 -12.05 24.29 0.97
C SER A 169 -12.09 23.05 0.05
N GLY A 170 -12.11 21.85 0.64
CA GLY A 170 -12.07 20.56 -0.04
C GLY A 170 -13.38 20.23 -0.76
N HIS A 171 -13.34 19.14 -1.52
CA HIS A 171 -14.48 18.70 -2.33
C HIS A 171 -15.67 18.30 -1.47
N ASP A 172 -15.45 17.53 -0.40
CA ASP A 172 -16.54 17.03 0.46
C ASP A 172 -17.25 18.17 1.19
N MET A 173 -16.49 19.16 1.66
CA MET A 173 -17.07 20.37 2.25
C MET A 173 -17.91 21.16 1.23
N ARG A 174 -17.39 21.34 0.00
CA ARG A 174 -18.14 22.01 -1.06
C ARG A 174 -19.41 21.26 -1.42
N LEU A 175 -19.33 19.95 -1.62
CA LEU A 175 -20.48 19.11 -1.96
C LEU A 175 -21.55 19.15 -0.87
N CYS A 176 -21.14 19.11 0.40
CA CYS A 176 -22.06 19.21 1.53
C CYS A 176 -22.76 20.57 1.56
N LEU A 177 -22.02 21.67 1.41
CA LEU A 177 -22.56 23.03 1.35
C LEU A 177 -23.52 23.20 0.15
N ASP A 178 -23.21 22.59 -0.99
CA ASP A 178 -24.05 22.62 -2.19
C ASP A 178 -25.42 21.92 -1.98
N THR A 179 -25.56 21.05 -0.96
CA THR A 179 -26.86 20.50 -0.57
C THR A 179 -27.74 21.45 0.27
N GLY A 180 -27.22 22.64 0.61
CA GLY A 180 -27.90 23.64 1.44
C GLY A 180 -27.73 23.41 2.95
N MET A 181 -26.82 22.53 3.36
CA MET A 181 -26.41 22.40 4.77
C MET A 181 -25.53 23.57 5.19
N ASP A 182 -25.56 23.90 6.49
CA ASP A 182 -24.69 24.96 7.01
C ASP A 182 -23.24 24.49 7.18
N HIS A 183 -22.34 25.45 7.33
CA HIS A 183 -20.90 25.17 7.44
C HIS A 183 -20.55 24.31 8.65
N ARG A 184 -21.28 24.48 9.77
CA ARG A 184 -21.03 23.75 11.01
C ARG A 184 -21.38 22.27 10.84
N ASP A 185 -22.53 21.96 10.26
CA ASP A 185 -22.97 20.60 10.00
C ASP A 185 -22.03 19.89 9.01
N CYS A 186 -21.60 20.58 7.95
CA CYS A 186 -20.60 20.06 7.02
C CYS A 186 -19.25 19.80 7.68
N SER A 187 -18.78 20.74 8.51
CA SER A 187 -17.55 20.58 9.28
C SER A 187 -17.64 19.37 10.21
N ALA A 188 -18.76 19.19 10.92
CA ALA A 188 -18.97 18.05 11.81
C ALA A 188 -18.86 16.71 11.06
N LEU A 189 -19.43 16.62 9.86
CA LEU A 189 -19.39 15.42 9.02
C LEU A 189 -17.98 15.14 8.51
N ALA A 190 -17.23 16.16 8.11
CA ALA A 190 -15.83 16.00 7.70
C ALA A 190 -14.93 15.60 8.87
N ASN A 191 -15.13 16.18 10.06
CA ASN A 191 -14.39 15.85 11.27
C ASN A 191 -14.68 14.41 11.73
N TYR A 192 -15.90 13.90 11.55
CA TYR A 192 -16.23 12.51 11.89
C TYR A 192 -15.30 11.49 11.21
N LYS A 193 -14.88 11.74 9.96
CA LYS A 193 -13.92 10.86 9.27
C LYS A 193 -12.57 10.80 9.98
N ILE A 194 -12.06 11.93 10.49
CA ILE A 194 -10.81 11.98 11.26
C ILE A 194 -10.97 11.31 12.63
N VAL A 195 -12.10 11.53 13.30
CA VAL A 195 -12.38 10.88 14.60
C VAL A 195 -12.46 9.36 14.46
N LYS A 196 -13.16 8.88 13.43
CA LYS A 196 -13.25 7.45 13.10
C LYS A 196 -11.86 6.87 12.86
N GLU A 197 -11.05 7.56 12.05
CA GLU A 197 -9.67 7.16 11.75
C GLU A 197 -8.80 7.08 13.03
N VAL A 198 -8.86 8.10 13.91
CA VAL A 198 -8.14 8.09 15.20
C VAL A 198 -8.55 6.89 16.05
N ALA A 199 -9.86 6.61 16.18
CA ALA A 199 -10.35 5.49 16.96
C ALA A 199 -9.87 4.13 16.39
N LEU A 200 -9.85 3.99 15.06
CA LEU A 200 -9.37 2.79 14.39
C LEU A 200 -7.85 2.62 14.55
N LEU A 201 -7.06 3.70 14.42
CA LEU A 201 -5.62 3.67 14.64
C LEU A 201 -5.26 3.25 16.07
N GLN A 202 -6.05 3.67 17.07
CA GLN A 202 -5.88 3.23 18.45
C GLN A 202 -6.24 1.75 18.64
N ALA A 203 -7.35 1.29 18.05
CA ALA A 203 -7.85 -0.07 18.22
C ALA A 203 -7.06 -1.13 17.43
N LEU A 204 -6.44 -0.72 16.32
CA LEU A 204 -5.79 -1.62 15.36
C LEU A 204 -4.26 -1.52 15.37
N ALA A 205 -3.64 -1.00 16.43
CA ALA A 205 -2.19 -0.81 16.48
C ALA A 205 -1.38 -2.04 16.02
N HIS A 206 -0.52 -1.85 15.01
CA HIS A 206 0.29 -2.89 14.37
C HIS A 206 1.53 -2.27 13.70
N PRO A 207 2.68 -2.98 13.55
CA PRO A 207 3.86 -2.45 12.87
C PRO A 207 3.60 -1.92 11.45
N ASN A 208 2.67 -2.54 10.73
CA ASN A 208 2.25 -2.16 9.36
C ASN A 208 0.99 -1.27 9.33
N ILE A 209 0.64 -0.61 10.44
CA ILE A 209 -0.34 0.48 10.50
C ILE A 209 0.40 1.74 10.94
N ILE A 210 0.07 2.88 10.33
CA ILE A 210 0.73 4.15 10.65
C ILE A 210 0.55 4.47 12.13
N LYS A 211 1.64 4.85 12.80
CA LYS A 211 1.61 5.13 14.22
C LYS A 211 0.92 6.47 14.48
N LEU A 212 -0.20 6.44 15.20
CA LEU A 212 -0.79 7.62 15.82
C LEU A 212 0.12 8.11 16.95
N LEU A 213 0.55 9.37 16.86
CA LEU A 213 1.37 10.05 17.85
C LEU A 213 0.54 10.99 18.74
N GLY A 214 -0.62 11.42 18.28
CA GLY A 214 -1.54 12.22 19.07
C GLY A 214 -2.72 12.72 18.27
N TYR A 215 -3.58 13.48 18.91
CA TYR A 215 -4.72 14.13 18.29
C TYR A 215 -5.16 15.33 19.12
N CYS A 216 -5.84 16.27 18.49
CA CYS A 216 -6.41 17.43 19.16
C CYS A 216 -7.83 17.71 18.65
N PHE A 217 -8.71 18.03 19.60
CA PHE A 217 -10.04 18.56 19.37
C PHE A 217 -10.05 20.04 19.76
N HIS A 218 -10.14 20.96 18.80
CA HIS A 218 -10.26 22.39 19.09
C HIS A 218 -11.73 22.75 19.30
N GLY A 219 -12.05 23.27 20.49
CA GLY A 219 -13.37 23.81 20.82
C GLY A 219 -13.55 25.22 20.25
N GLY A 220 -13.97 25.32 18.99
CA GLY A 220 -14.39 26.56 18.31
C GLY A 220 -15.75 26.39 17.61
N GLU A 221 -16.25 27.42 16.92
CA GLU A 221 -17.59 27.40 16.29
C GLU A 221 -17.82 26.25 15.29
N ASP A 222 -16.76 25.80 14.63
CA ASP A 222 -16.76 24.70 13.64
C ASP A 222 -16.18 23.38 14.17
N GLY A 223 -15.66 23.35 15.40
CA GLY A 223 -15.02 22.19 16.07
C GLY A 223 -14.02 21.42 15.19
N SER A 224 -12.72 21.71 15.21
CA SER A 224 -11.75 21.04 14.33
C SER A 224 -11.00 19.89 15.00
N VAL A 225 -10.80 18.80 14.26
CA VAL A 225 -10.01 17.65 14.69
C VAL A 225 -8.73 17.58 13.86
N THR A 226 -7.60 17.43 14.55
CA THR A 226 -6.30 17.19 13.91
C THR A 226 -5.70 15.93 14.50
N SER A 227 -5.32 14.96 13.66
CA SER A 227 -4.52 13.81 14.09
C SER A 227 -3.05 14.03 13.75
N ILE A 228 -2.17 13.59 14.65
CA ILE A 228 -0.71 13.63 14.48
C ILE A 228 -0.22 12.19 14.37
N MET A 229 0.52 11.88 13.32
CA MET A 229 1.01 10.56 12.99
C MET A 229 2.51 10.60 12.66
N GLU A 230 3.17 9.44 12.66
CA GLU A 230 4.52 9.34 12.10
C GLU A 230 4.51 9.71 10.61
N LEU A 231 5.58 10.33 10.12
CA LEU A 231 5.69 10.74 8.72
C LEU A 231 6.21 9.57 7.86
N GLY A 232 5.46 9.21 6.82
CA GLY A 232 5.88 8.24 5.80
C GLY A 232 6.09 8.86 4.42
N GLY A 233 6.90 8.18 3.59
CA GLY A 233 7.05 8.50 2.17
C GLY A 233 5.96 7.81 1.33
N PRO A 234 5.47 8.45 0.25
CA PRO A 234 4.48 7.81 -0.62
C PRO A 234 5.07 6.57 -1.31
N LEU A 235 4.23 5.56 -1.51
CA LEU A 235 4.57 4.43 -2.36
C LEU A 235 4.42 4.82 -3.83
N ASP A 236 5.50 4.63 -4.59
CA ASP A 236 5.54 4.85 -6.02
C ASP A 236 5.88 3.54 -6.72
N ILE A 237 5.00 3.11 -7.64
CA ILE A 237 5.17 1.86 -8.39
C ILE A 237 6.48 1.83 -9.16
N ILE A 238 6.97 2.97 -9.65
CA ILE A 238 8.23 3.05 -10.39
C ILE A 238 9.40 2.69 -9.47
N ASN A 239 9.44 3.31 -8.29
CA ASN A 239 10.47 3.02 -7.30
C ASN A 239 10.37 1.58 -6.77
N LEU A 240 9.14 1.06 -6.59
CA LEU A 240 8.92 -0.32 -6.17
C LEU A 240 9.44 -1.32 -7.18
N LEU A 241 9.19 -1.11 -8.47
CA LEU A 241 9.66 -2.00 -9.54
C LEU A 241 11.19 -1.95 -9.72
N GLN A 242 11.83 -0.88 -9.28
CA GLN A 242 13.29 -0.74 -9.28
C GLN A 242 13.94 -1.20 -7.96
N ALA A 243 13.13 -1.53 -6.95
CA ALA A 243 13.64 -2.04 -5.68
C ALA A 243 14.09 -3.49 -5.82
N SER A 244 15.04 -3.88 -4.98
CA SER A 244 15.52 -5.26 -4.93
C SER A 244 14.38 -6.22 -4.63
N TRP A 245 14.51 -7.48 -5.05
CA TRP A 245 13.54 -8.51 -4.67
C TRP A 245 13.36 -8.59 -3.16
N GLU A 246 14.43 -8.42 -2.38
CA GLU A 246 14.40 -8.47 -0.93
C GLU A 246 13.52 -7.35 -0.31
N ASP A 247 13.58 -6.14 -0.86
CA ASP A 247 12.74 -5.01 -0.40
C ASP A 247 11.27 -5.18 -0.86
N ARG A 248 11.06 -5.64 -2.10
CA ARG A 248 9.71 -5.95 -2.61
C ARG A 248 9.06 -7.06 -1.79
N PHE A 249 9.84 -8.06 -1.40
CA PHE A 249 9.41 -9.15 -0.52
C PHE A 249 9.06 -8.63 0.88
N ARG A 250 9.88 -7.75 1.47
CA ARG A 250 9.59 -7.09 2.76
C ARG A 250 8.22 -6.41 2.77
N ILE A 251 7.93 -5.63 1.73
CA ILE A 251 6.64 -4.95 1.56
C ILE A 251 5.50 -5.97 1.44
N SER A 252 5.70 -7.03 0.68
CA SER A 252 4.66 -8.03 0.45
C SER A 252 4.34 -8.83 1.72
N LEU A 253 5.39 -9.16 2.50
CA LEU A 253 5.26 -9.78 3.82
C LEU A 253 4.55 -8.85 4.81
N GLY A 254 4.95 -7.58 4.91
CA GLY A 254 4.31 -6.61 5.79
C GLY A 254 2.83 -6.38 5.47
N LEU A 255 2.45 -6.42 4.18
CA LEU A 255 1.04 -6.42 3.77
C LEU A 255 0.31 -7.69 4.19
N ALA A 256 0.89 -8.87 4.00
CA ALA A 256 0.25 -10.13 4.41
C ALA A 256 0.03 -10.16 5.95
N GLN A 257 1.03 -9.72 6.73
CA GLN A 257 0.94 -9.61 8.18
C GLN A 257 -0.13 -8.59 8.62
N LEU A 258 -0.19 -7.42 7.96
CA LEU A 258 -1.26 -6.45 8.16
C LEU A 258 -2.64 -7.09 7.96
N LEU A 259 -2.82 -7.82 6.86
CA LEU A 259 -4.12 -8.40 6.53
C LEU A 259 -4.51 -9.50 7.53
N ALA A 260 -3.57 -10.32 7.97
CA ALA A 260 -3.79 -11.33 9.01
C ALA A 260 -4.24 -10.67 10.33
N HIS A 261 -3.60 -9.55 10.71
CA HIS A 261 -3.98 -8.75 11.88
C HIS A 261 -5.39 -8.13 11.73
N LEU A 262 -5.73 -7.58 10.57
CA LEU A 262 -7.06 -7.00 10.32
C LEU A 262 -8.16 -8.07 10.33
N ASN A 263 -7.88 -9.29 9.84
CA ASN A 263 -8.81 -10.40 9.88
C ASN A 263 -9.11 -10.87 11.32
N SER A 264 -8.08 -10.88 12.18
CA SER A 264 -8.18 -11.30 13.59
C SER A 264 -8.34 -10.14 14.58
N SER A 265 -8.75 -8.97 14.10
CA SER A 265 -8.69 -7.75 14.90
C SER A 265 -9.63 -7.76 16.12
N PRO A 266 -9.33 -6.98 17.19
CA PRO A 266 -10.17 -6.90 18.39
C PRO A 266 -11.60 -6.40 18.13
N ILE A 267 -11.82 -5.73 17.01
CA ILE A 267 -13.12 -5.15 16.63
C ILE A 267 -13.88 -6.01 15.59
N GLY A 268 -13.40 -7.24 15.37
CA GLY A 268 -13.84 -8.16 14.33
C GLY A 268 -13.08 -7.97 13.01
N PRO A 269 -13.30 -8.84 12.00
CA PRO A 269 -12.59 -8.76 10.73
C PRO A 269 -12.84 -7.43 10.01
N VAL A 270 -11.78 -6.66 9.76
CA VAL A 270 -11.87 -5.32 9.17
C VAL A 270 -11.74 -5.38 7.64
N ALA A 271 -12.74 -4.86 6.93
CA ALA A 271 -12.69 -4.63 5.49
C ALA A 271 -12.10 -3.24 5.18
N LEU A 272 -11.25 -3.17 4.16
CA LEU A 272 -10.69 -1.93 3.63
C LEU A 272 -11.38 -1.60 2.30
N HIS A 273 -12.32 -0.64 2.31
CA HIS A 273 -13.12 -0.33 1.12
C HIS A 273 -12.36 0.49 0.07
N ASP A 274 -11.37 1.28 0.51
CA ASP A 274 -10.44 1.99 -0.37
C ASP A 274 -9.03 1.36 -0.33
N PHE A 275 -8.91 0.13 -0.80
CA PHE A 275 -7.62 -0.55 -0.86
C PHE A 275 -6.85 -0.14 -2.12
N LYS A 276 -5.96 0.84 -2.02
CA LYS A 276 -5.11 1.29 -3.13
C LYS A 276 -3.72 1.70 -2.67
N LEU A 277 -2.76 1.76 -3.60
CA LEU A 277 -1.37 2.13 -3.33
C LEU A 277 -1.26 3.45 -2.55
N GLN A 278 -2.11 4.43 -2.84
CA GLN A 278 -2.10 5.75 -2.20
C GLN A 278 -2.47 5.72 -0.71
N GLN A 279 -3.15 4.67 -0.24
CA GLN A 279 -3.49 4.52 1.17
C GLN A 279 -2.37 3.95 2.01
N PHE A 280 -1.23 3.62 1.40
CA PHE A 280 -0.07 3.08 2.07
C PHE A 280 1.13 4.03 1.93
N VAL A 281 2.00 4.00 2.93
CA VAL A 281 3.26 4.75 2.96
C VAL A 281 4.42 3.82 3.34
N LEU A 282 5.65 4.24 3.02
CA LEU A 282 6.87 3.61 3.49
C LEU A 282 7.48 4.39 4.67
N VAL A 283 7.77 3.67 5.75
CA VAL A 283 8.50 4.19 6.91
C VAL A 283 9.65 3.24 7.20
N ASN A 284 10.89 3.68 6.99
CA ASN A 284 12.10 2.87 7.21
C ASN A 284 12.08 1.50 6.48
N GLY A 285 11.55 1.48 5.25
CA GLY A 285 11.40 0.28 4.43
C GLY A 285 10.19 -0.60 4.78
N GLU A 286 9.44 -0.28 5.84
CA GLU A 286 8.17 -0.96 6.18
C GLU A 286 6.99 -0.29 5.48
N VAL A 287 6.12 -1.10 4.89
CA VAL A 287 4.82 -0.65 4.39
C VAL A 287 3.85 -0.45 5.55
N LYS A 288 3.13 0.68 5.52
CA LYS A 288 2.14 1.02 6.55
C LYS A 288 0.85 1.56 5.95
N LEU A 289 -0.29 1.04 6.40
CA LEU A 289 -1.60 1.60 6.09
C LEU A 289 -1.76 2.96 6.78
N ALA A 290 -2.05 4.00 6.00
CA ALA A 290 -2.08 5.40 6.44
C ALA A 290 -3.47 6.04 6.38
N ASP A 291 -4.47 5.40 5.75
CA ASP A 291 -5.86 5.84 5.81
C ASP A 291 -6.80 4.70 6.21
N LEU A 292 -7.69 4.99 7.15
CA LEU A 292 -8.62 4.05 7.77
C LEU A 292 -10.05 4.63 7.84
N ASP A 293 -10.31 5.80 7.25
CA ASP A 293 -11.65 6.40 7.31
C ASP A 293 -12.73 5.58 6.60
N ASP A 294 -12.36 4.87 5.53
CA ASP A 294 -13.22 3.96 4.78
C ASP A 294 -13.04 2.49 5.19
N ALA A 295 -12.60 2.22 6.43
CA ALA A 295 -12.53 0.87 6.99
C ALA A 295 -13.70 0.59 7.96
N ASP A 296 -14.17 -0.66 8.00
CA ASP A 296 -15.14 -1.12 9.01
C ASP A 296 -15.07 -2.63 9.25
N SER A 297 -15.75 -3.12 10.29
CA SER A 297 -15.86 -4.55 10.59
C SER A 297 -17.19 -5.18 10.12
N TYR A 298 -17.79 -4.62 9.07
CA TYR A 298 -19.06 -5.11 8.56
C TYR A 298 -18.88 -6.32 7.65
N ALA A 299 -19.71 -7.35 7.88
CA ALA A 299 -19.88 -8.47 6.95
C ALA A 299 -21.29 -8.40 6.33
N PRO A 300 -21.43 -8.52 5.00
CA PRO A 300 -22.72 -8.55 4.33
C PRO A 300 -23.63 -9.64 4.90
N LYS A 301 -24.92 -9.32 5.03
CA LYS A 301 -25.94 -10.30 5.38
C LYS A 301 -26.25 -11.18 4.17
N CYS A 302 -26.59 -12.43 4.43
CA CYS A 302 -26.96 -13.40 3.39
C CYS A 302 -28.04 -14.35 3.91
N THR A 303 -28.67 -15.05 2.98
CA THR A 303 -29.60 -16.15 3.22
C THR A 303 -29.08 -17.46 2.63
N GLU A 304 -28.41 -17.37 1.48
CA GLU A 304 -27.75 -18.48 0.81
C GLU A 304 -26.38 -18.05 0.28
N ASP A 305 -25.57 -19.02 -0.13
CA ASP A 305 -24.22 -18.74 -0.63
C ASP A 305 -24.25 -17.75 -1.79
N SER A 306 -25.21 -17.82 -2.71
CA SER A 306 -25.30 -16.96 -3.90
C SER A 306 -25.32 -15.45 -3.58
N ASP A 307 -25.77 -15.05 -2.38
CA ASP A 307 -25.75 -13.67 -1.88
C ASP A 307 -24.32 -13.16 -1.62
N CYS A 308 -23.37 -14.07 -1.43
CA CYS A 308 -22.00 -13.81 -1.01
C CYS A 308 -21.00 -13.83 -2.17
N LYS A 309 -21.31 -13.07 -3.21
CA LYS A 309 -20.44 -12.93 -4.38
C LYS A 309 -19.49 -11.74 -4.23
N LEU A 310 -18.19 -12.03 -4.12
CA LEU A 310 -17.15 -11.00 -4.22
C LEU A 310 -16.86 -10.71 -5.69
N GLU A 311 -17.11 -9.49 -6.12
CA GLU A 311 -16.90 -9.08 -7.51
C GLU A 311 -15.68 -8.18 -7.67
N PHE A 312 -14.84 -8.50 -8.65
CA PHE A 312 -13.66 -7.74 -9.03
C PHE A 312 -13.61 -7.57 -10.55
N PRO A 313 -12.75 -6.66 -11.05
CA PRO A 313 -12.53 -6.56 -12.48
C PRO A 313 -12.08 -7.86 -13.15
N GLY A 314 -12.99 -8.48 -13.91
CA GLY A 314 -12.68 -9.68 -14.71
C GLY A 314 -12.69 -10.99 -13.93
N THR A 315 -13.03 -10.98 -12.64
CA THR A 315 -13.20 -12.20 -11.85
C THR A 315 -14.24 -12.01 -10.74
N SER A 316 -14.77 -13.12 -10.23
CA SER A 316 -15.61 -13.12 -9.04
C SER A 316 -15.40 -14.38 -8.23
N PHE A 317 -15.57 -14.27 -6.93
CA PHE A 317 -15.42 -15.39 -6.00
C PHE A 317 -16.71 -15.61 -5.24
N GLN A 318 -17.10 -16.88 -5.14
CA GLN A 318 -18.26 -17.29 -4.37
C GLN A 318 -17.81 -17.64 -2.96
N LEU A 319 -18.33 -16.92 -1.96
CA LEU A 319 -18.12 -17.24 -0.55
C LEU A 319 -19.35 -17.95 0.02
N SER A 320 -19.18 -18.54 1.21
CA SER A 320 -20.26 -19.22 1.91
C SER A 320 -21.04 -18.28 2.83
N CYS A 321 -22.35 -18.46 2.86
CA CYS A 321 -23.24 -17.86 3.82
C CYS A 321 -23.24 -18.68 5.11
N TRP A 322 -22.86 -18.04 6.22
CA TRP A 322 -22.81 -18.69 7.53
C TRP A 322 -23.52 -17.82 8.57
N GLN A 323 -24.53 -18.40 9.24
CA GLN A 323 -25.32 -17.71 10.27
C GLN A 323 -25.89 -16.36 9.80
N GLY A 324 -26.33 -16.31 8.54
CA GLY A 324 -26.91 -15.12 7.94
C GLY A 324 -25.90 -14.02 7.57
N LYS A 325 -24.60 -14.34 7.53
CA LYS A 325 -23.52 -13.44 7.09
C LYS A 325 -22.55 -14.12 6.13
N CYS A 326 -21.99 -13.35 5.20
CA CYS A 326 -20.95 -13.87 4.30
C CYS A 326 -19.65 -14.10 5.08
N SER A 327 -19.24 -15.36 5.16
CA SER A 327 -18.05 -15.79 5.90
C SER A 327 -16.77 -15.30 5.21
N SER A 328 -15.77 -14.90 5.99
CA SER A 328 -14.45 -14.43 5.51
C SER A 328 -14.50 -13.27 4.50
N TRP A 329 -15.60 -12.52 4.43
CA TRP A 329 -15.78 -11.43 3.45
C TRP A 329 -14.63 -10.41 3.47
N SER A 330 -14.33 -9.85 4.65
CA SER A 330 -13.28 -8.85 4.83
C SER A 330 -11.89 -9.40 4.47
N ASP A 331 -11.58 -10.61 4.96
CA ASP A 331 -10.32 -11.29 4.70
C ASP A 331 -10.07 -11.49 3.21
N LYS A 332 -11.04 -12.11 2.52
CA LYS A 332 -10.95 -12.46 1.10
C LYS A 332 -10.96 -11.22 0.20
N SER A 333 -11.73 -10.19 0.57
CA SER A 333 -11.74 -8.92 -0.16
C SER A 333 -10.39 -8.21 -0.08
N ASN A 334 -9.85 -8.05 1.14
CA ASN A 334 -8.56 -7.41 1.36
C ASN A 334 -7.42 -8.19 0.70
N LEU A 335 -7.42 -9.53 0.83
CA LEU A 335 -6.37 -10.39 0.29
C LEU A 335 -6.30 -10.32 -1.24
N TYR A 336 -7.45 -10.34 -1.92
CA TYR A 336 -7.47 -10.19 -3.37
C TYR A 336 -7.04 -8.79 -3.81
N ASN A 337 -7.39 -7.76 -3.06
CA ASN A 337 -6.91 -6.39 -3.30
C ASN A 337 -5.39 -6.28 -3.14
N ALA A 338 -4.80 -6.90 -2.12
CA ALA A 338 -3.35 -6.98 -1.96
C ALA A 338 -2.69 -7.73 -3.13
N TYR A 339 -3.29 -8.84 -3.58
CA TYR A 339 -2.81 -9.55 -4.76
C TYR A 339 -2.77 -8.66 -6.01
N ARG A 340 -3.91 -8.05 -6.36
CA ARG A 340 -4.05 -7.31 -7.62
C ARG A 340 -3.28 -5.99 -7.66
N TYR A 341 -3.11 -5.31 -6.53
CA TYR A 341 -2.41 -4.02 -6.47
C TYR A 341 -0.94 -4.12 -6.08
N PHE A 342 -0.53 -5.20 -5.41
CA PHE A 342 0.84 -5.35 -4.91
C PHE A 342 1.48 -6.65 -5.39
N PHE A 343 0.99 -7.82 -4.99
CA PHE A 343 1.77 -9.05 -5.12
C PHE A 343 2.09 -9.40 -6.58
N VAL A 344 1.18 -9.14 -7.52
CA VAL A 344 1.41 -9.32 -8.97
C VAL A 344 2.64 -8.55 -9.47
N TYR A 345 2.92 -7.39 -8.89
CA TYR A 345 4.03 -6.53 -9.30
C TYR A 345 5.30 -6.73 -8.46
N LEU A 346 5.15 -7.20 -7.22
CA LEU A 346 6.25 -7.24 -6.26
C LEU A 346 6.93 -8.60 -6.16
N LEU A 347 6.17 -9.68 -6.08
CA LEU A 347 6.70 -11.00 -5.75
C LEU A 347 7.39 -11.75 -6.90
N PRO A 348 6.85 -11.80 -8.15
CA PRO A 348 7.32 -12.77 -9.15
C PRO A 348 8.63 -12.39 -9.86
N PHE A 349 9.05 -11.13 -9.80
CA PHE A 349 10.23 -10.68 -10.55
C PHE A 349 11.52 -10.88 -9.77
N GLU A 350 12.52 -11.47 -10.42
CA GLU A 350 13.87 -11.67 -9.90
C GLU A 350 13.99 -12.49 -8.60
N VAL A 351 13.04 -13.40 -8.38
CA VAL A 351 13.07 -14.36 -7.27
C VAL A 351 14.34 -15.23 -7.38
N PRO A 352 15.04 -15.54 -6.28
CA PRO A 352 16.05 -16.59 -6.28
C PRO A 352 15.46 -17.92 -6.79
N GLU A 353 16.11 -18.58 -7.76
CA GLU A 353 15.55 -19.75 -8.46
C GLU A 353 15.03 -20.85 -7.51
N ALA A 354 15.78 -21.17 -6.45
CA ALA A 354 15.38 -22.19 -5.49
C ALA A 354 14.15 -21.80 -4.63
N LEU A 355 13.82 -20.50 -4.53
CA LEU A 355 12.62 -20.02 -3.84
C LEU A 355 11.42 -19.85 -4.78
N LYS A 356 11.65 -19.86 -6.11
CA LYS A 356 10.62 -19.61 -7.11
C LYS A 356 9.36 -20.49 -6.93
N PRO A 357 9.47 -21.82 -6.69
CA PRO A 357 8.28 -22.66 -6.51
C PRO A 357 7.40 -22.23 -5.32
N LEU A 358 8.02 -21.78 -4.22
CA LEU A 358 7.31 -21.35 -3.03
C LEU A 358 6.62 -20.00 -3.26
N VAL A 359 7.26 -19.09 -3.98
CA VAL A 359 6.67 -17.79 -4.35
C VAL A 359 5.52 -18.00 -5.34
N ASP A 360 5.68 -18.86 -6.34
CA ASP A 360 4.63 -19.18 -7.32
C ASP A 360 3.42 -19.83 -6.64
N GLU A 361 3.63 -20.69 -5.64
CA GLU A 361 2.56 -21.26 -4.81
C GLU A 361 1.80 -20.15 -4.07
N ALA A 362 2.52 -19.23 -3.42
CA ALA A 362 1.90 -18.10 -2.72
C ALA A 362 1.06 -17.25 -3.67
N MET A 363 1.60 -16.92 -4.84
CA MET A 363 0.91 -16.15 -5.87
C MET A 363 -0.36 -16.84 -6.33
N ASN A 364 -0.30 -18.13 -6.65
CA ASN A 364 -1.45 -18.90 -7.11
C ASN A 364 -2.54 -19.00 -6.04
N LYS A 365 -2.17 -19.40 -4.81
CA LYS A 365 -3.12 -19.59 -3.71
C LYS A 365 -3.79 -18.29 -3.29
N THR A 366 -3.07 -17.17 -3.38
CA THR A 366 -3.64 -15.84 -3.13
C THR A 366 -4.55 -15.40 -4.29
N ALA A 367 -4.11 -15.56 -5.54
CA ALA A 367 -4.88 -15.19 -6.73
C ALA A 367 -6.23 -15.91 -6.83
N THR A 368 -6.26 -17.17 -6.39
CA THR A 368 -7.44 -18.04 -6.38
C THR A 368 -8.22 -17.98 -5.06
N LEU A 369 -7.78 -17.16 -4.10
CA LEU A 369 -8.35 -17.03 -2.76
C LEU A 369 -8.52 -18.37 -2.00
N GLN A 370 -7.66 -19.34 -2.30
CA GLN A 370 -7.61 -20.63 -1.60
C GLN A 370 -7.06 -20.49 -0.18
N TRP A 371 -6.13 -19.55 0.03
CA TRP A 371 -5.61 -19.20 1.35
C TRP A 371 -6.33 -17.99 1.95
N SER A 372 -6.35 -17.94 3.27
CA SER A 372 -6.62 -16.76 4.09
C SER A 372 -5.40 -15.84 4.15
N SER A 373 -5.57 -14.63 4.68
CA SER A 373 -4.44 -13.73 4.94
C SER A 373 -3.43 -14.32 5.93
N GLU A 374 -3.88 -15.08 6.92
CA GLU A 374 -3.04 -15.75 7.91
C GLU A 374 -2.18 -16.85 7.27
N GLU A 375 -2.78 -17.72 6.46
CA GLU A 375 -2.04 -18.75 5.72
C GLU A 375 -1.04 -18.15 4.74
N THR A 376 -1.42 -17.06 4.07
CA THR A 376 -0.54 -16.32 3.16
C THR A 376 0.66 -15.72 3.91
N ALA A 377 0.42 -15.07 5.05
CA ALA A 377 1.48 -14.51 5.90
C ALA A 377 2.43 -15.60 6.40
N ALA A 378 1.90 -16.70 6.94
CA ALA A 378 2.70 -17.81 7.43
C ALA A 378 3.59 -18.44 6.34
N HIS A 379 3.09 -18.54 5.10
CA HIS A 379 3.88 -19.05 3.99
C HIS A 379 4.98 -18.07 3.55
N LEU A 380 4.71 -16.76 3.52
CA LEU A 380 5.75 -15.76 3.27
C LEU A 380 6.80 -15.73 4.41
N GLU A 381 6.41 -15.90 5.66
CA GLU A 381 7.35 -16.03 6.79
C GLU A 381 8.23 -17.28 6.66
N ARG A 382 7.68 -18.39 6.16
CA ARG A 382 8.48 -19.58 5.84
C ARG A 382 9.52 -19.30 4.76
N ILE A 383 9.15 -18.60 3.69
CA ILE A 383 10.08 -18.20 2.63
C ILE A 383 11.18 -17.30 3.21
N LEU A 384 10.82 -16.33 4.06
CA LEU A 384 11.76 -15.48 4.76
C LEU A 384 12.75 -16.29 5.59
N GLY A 385 12.27 -17.25 6.39
CA GLY A 385 13.10 -18.11 7.22
C GLY A 385 14.08 -18.95 6.41
N LEU A 386 13.65 -19.50 5.27
CA LEU A 386 14.53 -20.21 4.34
C LEU A 386 15.59 -19.27 3.77
N TYR A 387 15.19 -18.09 3.29
CA TYR A 387 16.09 -17.11 2.70
C TYR A 387 17.13 -16.56 3.70
N GLN A 388 16.70 -16.30 4.93
CA GLN A 388 17.56 -15.85 6.03
C GLN A 388 18.57 -16.90 6.48
N SER A 389 18.13 -18.16 6.61
CA SER A 389 18.97 -19.26 7.10
C SER A 389 19.89 -19.86 6.04
N GLY A 390 19.71 -19.48 4.76
CA GLY A 390 20.44 -20.09 3.65
C GLY A 390 19.97 -21.50 3.29
N ALA A 391 18.94 -22.03 3.96
CA ALA A 391 18.46 -23.40 3.75
C ALA A 391 17.93 -23.67 2.32
N TYR A 392 17.52 -22.62 1.60
CA TYR A 392 17.10 -22.70 0.19
C TYR A 392 18.25 -23.05 -0.77
N LEU A 393 19.51 -22.94 -0.35
CA LEU A 393 20.66 -23.21 -1.20
C LEU A 393 20.96 -24.72 -1.35
N HIS A 394 20.26 -25.60 -0.60
CA HIS A 394 20.36 -27.06 -0.69
C HIS A 394 21.82 -27.57 -0.74
N ARG A 395 22.69 -27.05 0.12
CA ARG A 395 24.12 -27.41 0.10
C ARG A 395 24.36 -28.75 0.77
N ASP A 396 25.04 -29.66 0.07
CA ASP A 396 25.50 -30.97 0.60
C ASP A 396 26.72 -30.85 1.55
N GLY A 397 26.94 -29.68 2.16
CA GLY A 397 27.98 -29.46 3.16
C GLY A 397 29.41 -29.31 2.65
N LYS A 398 29.68 -29.38 1.34
CA LYS A 398 30.99 -29.03 0.76
C LYS A 398 31.01 -27.59 0.29
N SER A 399 31.80 -26.75 0.96
CA SER A 399 32.16 -25.42 0.48
C SER A 399 33.30 -25.52 -0.53
N ASP A 400 32.99 -25.53 -1.83
CA ASP A 400 34.03 -25.44 -2.86
C ASP A 400 34.34 -23.97 -3.16
N MET A 401 35.36 -23.45 -2.48
CA MET A 401 35.94 -22.14 -2.75
C MET A 401 37.33 -22.27 -3.41
N THR A 402 37.69 -23.46 -3.92
CA THR A 402 39.04 -23.74 -4.42
C THR A 402 39.41 -22.93 -5.66
N GLY A 403 38.40 -22.50 -6.44
CA GLY A 403 38.57 -21.62 -7.59
C GLY A 403 38.80 -20.13 -7.24
N TYR A 404 38.86 -19.76 -5.96
CA TYR A 404 38.97 -18.37 -5.53
C TYR A 404 40.14 -18.14 -4.56
N LYS A 405 40.87 -17.04 -4.79
CA LYS A 405 41.86 -16.51 -3.85
C LYS A 405 41.19 -15.47 -2.95
N LYS A 406 41.23 -15.72 -1.63
CA LYS A 406 40.73 -14.80 -0.60
C LYS A 406 41.81 -13.80 -0.19
N VAL A 407 41.49 -12.52 -0.23
CA VAL A 407 42.35 -11.41 0.22
C VAL A 407 41.61 -10.66 1.32
N LEU A 408 42.13 -10.75 2.54
CA LEU A 408 41.55 -10.07 3.70
C LEU A 408 41.80 -8.57 3.64
N GLN A 409 40.90 -7.80 4.25
CA GLN A 409 41.01 -6.36 4.40
C GLN A 409 41.29 -5.65 3.07
N SER A 410 40.55 -6.03 2.03
CA SER A 410 40.82 -5.61 0.66
C SER A 410 39.55 -5.30 -0.11
N ASP A 411 39.61 -4.25 -0.92
CA ASP A 411 38.51 -3.72 -1.73
C ASP A 411 39.02 -3.31 -3.11
N VAL A 412 38.10 -3.09 -4.05
CA VAL A 412 38.37 -2.60 -5.41
C VAL A 412 37.33 -1.50 -5.74
N PRO A 413 37.40 -0.33 -5.07
CA PRO A 413 36.35 0.68 -5.15
C PRO A 413 36.33 1.35 -6.53
N GLY A 414 35.16 1.37 -7.18
CA GLY A 414 34.95 2.07 -8.46
C GLY A 414 35.65 1.47 -9.67
N VAL A 415 36.45 0.41 -9.49
CA VAL A 415 37.12 -0.32 -10.57
C VAL A 415 36.38 -1.64 -10.78
N GLY A 416 36.13 -1.95 -12.05
CA GLY A 416 35.49 -3.19 -12.47
C GLY A 416 34.02 -3.34 -12.07
N ASP A 417 33.35 -2.27 -11.63
CA ASP A 417 31.91 -2.25 -11.39
C ASP A 417 31.16 -2.35 -12.73
N PHE A 418 30.17 -3.24 -12.79
CA PHE A 418 29.27 -3.41 -13.93
C PHE A 418 27.83 -3.57 -13.41
N ASP A 419 26.84 -3.32 -14.26
CA ASP A 419 25.43 -3.51 -13.90
C ASP A 419 25.04 -4.98 -14.01
N CYS A 420 24.20 -5.44 -13.08
CA CYS A 420 23.64 -6.80 -13.14
C CYS A 420 22.18 -6.80 -12.67
N LEU A 421 21.47 -7.87 -13.02
CA LEU A 421 20.11 -8.13 -12.54
C LEU A 421 20.12 -8.26 -11.00
N ARG A 422 19.08 -7.75 -10.32
CA ARG A 422 18.94 -7.75 -8.85
C ARG A 422 19.87 -6.82 -8.06
N SER A 423 20.51 -5.84 -8.70
CA SER A 423 21.41 -4.96 -7.96
C SER A 423 20.68 -4.04 -6.97
N LEU A 424 21.23 -3.96 -5.76
CA LEU A 424 20.87 -3.01 -4.69
C LEU A 424 21.38 -1.60 -4.96
N SER A 425 22.31 -1.43 -5.91
CA SER A 425 22.93 -0.14 -6.24
C SER A 425 22.90 0.10 -7.75
N ARG A 426 22.64 1.34 -8.16
CA ARG A 426 22.81 1.74 -9.56
C ARG A 426 24.30 1.89 -9.89
N GLY A 427 24.72 1.42 -11.07
CA GLY A 427 26.10 1.56 -11.55
C GLY A 427 27.11 0.61 -10.91
N ALA A 428 26.64 -0.40 -10.17
CA ALA A 428 27.46 -1.47 -9.62
C ALA A 428 26.60 -2.71 -9.39
N CYS A 429 27.18 -3.91 -9.53
CA CYS A 429 26.49 -5.16 -9.27
C CYS A 429 26.60 -5.50 -7.78
N ALA A 430 25.69 -4.95 -6.98
CA ALA A 430 25.66 -5.12 -5.53
C ALA A 430 24.49 -6.03 -5.14
N VAL A 431 24.73 -7.24 -4.67
CA VAL A 431 23.64 -8.20 -4.38
C VAL A 431 23.71 -8.75 -2.95
N SER A 432 22.54 -9.00 -2.37
CA SER A 432 22.37 -9.67 -1.08
C SER A 432 22.71 -11.16 -1.20
N VAL A 433 23.73 -11.62 -0.47
CA VAL A 433 24.17 -13.01 -0.46
C VAL A 433 24.15 -13.55 0.96
N PHE A 434 23.99 -14.85 1.14
CA PHE A 434 24.02 -15.51 2.44
C PHE A 434 25.45 -15.56 2.97
N ASP A 435 26.40 -15.94 2.11
CA ASP A 435 27.82 -16.01 2.40
C ASP A 435 28.68 -15.94 1.13
N ALA A 436 30.00 -16.09 1.29
CA ALA A 436 30.97 -16.06 0.21
C ALA A 436 30.78 -17.18 -0.82
N GLN A 437 30.21 -18.33 -0.44
CA GLN A 437 29.99 -19.44 -1.37
C GLN A 437 28.79 -19.17 -2.29
N GLU A 438 27.73 -18.53 -1.79
CA GLU A 438 26.65 -18.08 -2.65
C GLU A 438 27.15 -17.01 -3.63
N ALA A 439 27.94 -16.04 -3.15
CA ALA A 439 28.58 -15.07 -4.01
C ALA A 439 29.46 -15.72 -5.08
N ALA A 440 30.29 -16.71 -4.72
CA ALA A 440 31.09 -17.44 -5.70
C ALA A 440 30.22 -18.12 -6.76
N SER A 441 29.17 -18.84 -6.37
CA SER A 441 28.25 -19.50 -7.32
C SER A 441 27.59 -18.50 -8.27
N MET A 442 27.23 -17.31 -7.78
CA MET A 442 26.66 -16.24 -8.61
C MET A 442 27.70 -15.67 -9.58
N CYS A 443 28.92 -15.40 -9.10
CA CYS A 443 30.02 -14.92 -9.93
C CYS A 443 30.43 -15.96 -10.98
N ASP A 444 30.40 -17.26 -10.67
CA ASP A 444 30.72 -18.33 -11.61
C ASP A 444 29.69 -18.46 -12.73
N SER A 445 28.44 -18.12 -12.44
CA SER A 445 27.34 -18.12 -13.40
C SER A 445 27.32 -16.88 -14.31
N ASP A 446 28.11 -15.85 -13.98
CA ASP A 446 28.22 -14.60 -14.73
C ASP A 446 29.56 -14.54 -15.49
N ALA A 447 29.48 -14.39 -16.81
CA ALA A 447 30.65 -14.38 -17.68
C ALA A 447 31.53 -13.14 -17.51
N GLU A 448 30.96 -12.01 -17.08
CA GLU A 448 31.70 -10.77 -16.84
C GLU A 448 32.42 -10.80 -15.49
N CYS A 449 31.91 -11.59 -14.54
CA CYS A 449 32.46 -11.61 -13.19
C CYS A 449 33.84 -12.30 -13.10
N LYS A 450 34.84 -11.55 -12.63
CA LYS A 450 36.21 -12.02 -12.35
C LYS A 450 36.51 -12.14 -10.86
N GLY A 451 35.66 -11.60 -10.01
CA GLY A 451 35.76 -11.68 -8.55
C GLY A 451 34.65 -10.88 -7.88
N PHE A 452 34.65 -10.86 -6.56
CA PHE A 452 33.68 -10.11 -5.78
C PHE A 452 34.25 -9.62 -4.46
N VAL A 453 33.73 -8.49 -3.98
CA VAL A 453 34.04 -7.92 -2.67
C VAL A 453 32.88 -8.21 -1.73
N LEU A 454 33.12 -8.96 -0.67
CA LEU A 454 32.13 -9.19 0.38
C LEU A 454 32.30 -8.12 1.46
N THR A 455 31.21 -7.43 1.80
CA THR A 455 31.23 -6.33 2.76
C THR A 455 30.68 -6.72 4.14
N SER A 456 31.03 -5.95 5.16
CA SER A 456 30.43 -6.04 6.50
C SER A 456 29.00 -5.48 6.56
N ARG A 457 28.58 -4.70 5.54
CA ARG A 457 27.23 -4.14 5.45
C ARG A 457 26.20 -5.24 5.32
N LYS A 458 25.11 -5.11 6.07
CA LYS A 458 24.02 -6.08 6.11
C LYS A 458 22.73 -5.47 5.56
N THR A 459 21.92 -6.29 4.91
CA THR A 459 20.55 -5.94 4.55
C THR A 459 19.62 -6.02 5.76
N TRP A 460 18.32 -5.71 5.59
CA TRP A 460 17.35 -5.71 6.69
C TRP A 460 17.14 -7.09 7.32
N ILE A 461 17.52 -8.16 6.61
CA ILE A 461 17.51 -9.54 7.12
C ILE A 461 18.88 -10.06 7.57
N GLY A 462 19.88 -9.17 7.70
CA GLY A 462 21.20 -9.54 8.22
C GLY A 462 22.14 -10.21 7.19
N ARG A 463 21.76 -10.26 5.91
CA ARG A 463 22.58 -10.84 4.84
C ARG A 463 23.67 -9.87 4.38
N PRO A 464 24.93 -10.31 4.20
CA PRO A 464 25.97 -9.44 3.66
C PRO A 464 25.68 -9.02 2.21
N VAL A 465 26.19 -7.84 1.84
CA VAL A 465 26.16 -7.36 0.45
C VAL A 465 27.49 -7.68 -0.22
N ALA A 466 27.44 -8.32 -1.40
CA ALA A 466 28.58 -8.59 -2.26
C ALA A 466 28.57 -7.65 -3.48
N TYR A 467 29.72 -7.09 -3.82
CA TYR A 467 29.93 -6.31 -5.04
C TYR A 467 30.70 -7.15 -6.05
N PHE A 468 30.08 -7.50 -7.16
CA PHE A 468 30.72 -8.28 -8.22
C PHE A 468 31.55 -7.39 -9.14
N LYS A 469 32.70 -7.90 -9.55
CA LYS A 469 33.75 -7.14 -10.24
C LYS A 469 34.19 -7.85 -11.52
N ASN A 470 34.25 -7.12 -12.64
CA ASN A 470 34.83 -7.60 -13.89
C ASN A 470 36.33 -7.24 -14.04
N ASP A 471 36.87 -6.48 -13.09
CA ASP A 471 38.30 -6.19 -12.92
C ASP A 471 38.66 -6.17 -11.42
N VAL A 472 39.74 -6.85 -11.06
CA VAL A 472 40.26 -6.99 -9.69
C VAL A 472 41.75 -6.66 -9.59
N SER A 473 42.28 -5.97 -10.60
CA SER A 473 43.73 -5.72 -10.79
C SER A 473 44.36 -4.76 -9.77
N SER A 474 43.57 -3.86 -9.17
CA SER A 474 44.06 -2.77 -8.33
C SER A 474 43.41 -2.77 -6.93
N PRO A 475 43.64 -3.80 -6.11
CA PRO A 475 43.08 -3.86 -4.77
C PRO A 475 43.70 -2.79 -3.86
N VAL A 476 42.86 -2.19 -3.03
CA VAL A 476 43.25 -1.26 -1.95
C VAL A 476 42.92 -1.89 -0.59
N GLU A 477 43.58 -1.42 0.45
CA GLU A 477 43.32 -1.86 1.81
C GLU A 477 41.97 -1.28 2.32
N ASN A 478 41.14 -2.13 2.91
CA ASN A 478 39.88 -1.75 3.54
C ASN A 478 39.53 -2.78 4.62
N SER A 479 39.49 -2.34 5.89
CA SER A 479 39.28 -3.24 7.03
C SER A 479 37.91 -3.92 7.07
N ASP A 480 36.92 -3.39 6.35
CA ASP A 480 35.52 -3.82 6.42
C ASP A 480 35.12 -4.76 5.28
N THR A 481 36.07 -5.13 4.41
CA THR A 481 35.80 -5.93 3.21
C THR A 481 36.78 -7.08 3.02
N ILE A 482 36.32 -8.08 2.27
CA ILE A 482 37.11 -9.23 1.84
C ILE A 482 36.96 -9.37 0.33
N LEU A 483 38.08 -9.34 -0.39
CA LEU A 483 38.12 -9.55 -1.83
C LEU A 483 38.32 -11.04 -2.14
N TYR A 484 37.52 -11.57 -3.05
CA TYR A 484 37.65 -12.91 -3.61
C TYR A 484 37.90 -12.79 -5.12
N THR A 485 39.05 -13.26 -5.60
CA THR A 485 39.42 -13.21 -7.02
C THR A 485 39.40 -14.61 -7.63
N LYS A 486 38.78 -14.78 -8.80
CA LYS A 486 38.84 -16.07 -9.53
C LYS A 486 40.29 -16.42 -9.85
N ILE A 487 40.65 -17.68 -9.62
CA ILE A 487 41.93 -18.25 -10.03
C ILE A 487 41.74 -18.69 -11.48
N LEU A 488 42.32 -17.95 -12.42
CA LEU A 488 42.35 -18.36 -13.82
C LEU A 488 43.17 -19.65 -13.91
N ALA A 489 42.61 -20.70 -14.52
CA ALA A 489 43.38 -21.89 -14.85
C ALA A 489 44.55 -21.48 -15.76
N PRO A 490 45.77 -22.05 -15.57
CA PRO A 490 46.86 -21.77 -16.48
C PRO A 490 46.44 -22.20 -17.90
N THR A 491 46.37 -21.22 -18.81
CA THR A 491 46.06 -21.37 -20.23
C THR A 491 47.12 -22.17 -20.97
#